data_AF-A0AA51LWQ9-F1
#
_entry.id   AF-A0AA51LWQ9-F1
#
_cell.length_a   1.000
_cell.length_b   1.000
_cell.length_c   1.000
_cell.angle_alpha   90.00
_cell.angle_beta   90.00
_cell.angle_gamma   90.00
#
_symmetry.space_group_name_H-M   'P 1'
#
loop_
_entity.id
_entity.type
_entity.pdbx_description
1 polymer ?
#
loop_
_entity_poly.entity_id
_entity_poly.type
_entity_poly.pdbx_seq_one_letter_code
_entity_poly.pdbx_strand_id
1 'polypeptide(L)'
;MYVEPRVAGLRQWRTERLEDFVAELERTTDPALPCSARDVARTELASRREGGTVDWVCRVRTRPGSGGRSSLLTLALPIRLSEPEVRHAALARARELFGSDVVVDSVQFGN
;
A
#
# COMPACT_ATOMS: atom_id res chain seq x y z
N MET A 1 -19.05 -2.91 -16.20
CA MET A 1 -18.63 -3.50 -14.91
C MET A 1 -18.04 -2.36 -14.09
N TYR A 2 -18.87 -1.71 -13.26
CA TYR A 2 -18.43 -0.58 -12.45
C TYR A 2 -17.62 -1.14 -11.27
N VAL A 3 -16.29 -1.01 -11.33
CA VAL A 3 -15.47 -1.22 -10.13
C VAL A 3 -15.86 -0.11 -9.17
N GLU A 4 -16.54 -0.46 -8.08
CA GLU A 4 -16.95 0.53 -7.08
C GLU A 4 -15.74 1.37 -6.67
N PRO A 5 -15.86 2.71 -6.59
CA PRO A 5 -14.76 3.59 -6.16
C PRO A 5 -14.17 3.22 -4.79
N ARG A 6 -14.94 2.46 -3.98
CA ARG A 6 -14.55 2.01 -2.64
C ARG A 6 -13.44 0.96 -2.62
N VAL A 7 -13.22 0.24 -3.72
CA VAL A 7 -12.21 -0.84 -3.79
C VAL A 7 -10.84 -0.33 -4.28
N ALA A 8 -10.80 0.88 -4.85
CA ALA A 8 -9.56 1.49 -5.34
C ALA A 8 -8.62 1.79 -4.16
N GLY A 9 -7.42 1.20 -4.20
CA GLY A 9 -6.40 1.45 -3.17
C GLY A 9 -6.54 0.62 -1.89
N LEU A 10 -7.40 -0.42 -1.83
CA LEU A 10 -7.49 -1.32 -0.66
C LEU A 10 -6.14 -1.90 -0.24
N ARG A 11 -5.28 -2.21 -1.21
CA ARG A 11 -3.92 -2.70 -0.94
C ARG A 11 -3.10 -1.71 -0.09
N GLN A 12 -3.32 -0.41 -0.27
CA GLN A 12 -2.61 0.66 0.46
C GLN A 12 -3.16 0.87 1.88
N TRP A 13 -4.30 0.26 2.21
CA TRP A 13 -4.90 0.40 3.53
C TRP A 13 -4.13 -0.41 4.57
N ARG A 14 -4.11 0.11 5.81
CA ARG A 14 -3.63 -0.65 6.97
C ARG A 14 -4.46 -1.92 7.14
N THR A 15 -3.84 -2.97 7.67
CA THR A 15 -4.49 -4.27 7.84
C THR A 15 -5.72 -4.16 8.74
N GLU A 16 -5.66 -3.40 9.83
CA GLU A 16 -6.81 -3.23 10.74
C GLU A 16 -7.98 -2.54 10.03
N ARG A 17 -7.69 -1.51 9.22
CA ARG A 17 -8.71 -0.81 8.42
C ARG A 17 -9.34 -1.73 7.37
N LEU A 18 -8.56 -2.65 6.80
CA LEU A 18 -9.05 -3.64 5.85
C LEU A 18 -9.92 -4.69 6.56
N GLU A 19 -9.56 -5.11 7.77
CA GLU A 19 -10.37 -6.00 8.61
C GLU A 19 -11.72 -5.36 8.97
N ASP A 20 -11.70 -4.11 9.42
CA ASP A 20 -12.91 -3.34 9.71
C ASP A 20 -13.82 -3.22 8.48
N PHE A 21 -13.24 -2.98 7.31
CA PHE A 21 -13.98 -2.87 6.06
C PHE A 21 -14.60 -4.21 5.63
N VAL A 22 -13.87 -5.33 5.77
CA VAL A 22 -14.43 -6.66 5.52
C VAL A 22 -15.59 -6.92 6.49
N ALA A 23 -15.43 -6.63 7.77
CA ALA A 23 -16.49 -6.80 8.77
C ALA A 23 -17.72 -5.92 8.48
N GLU A 24 -17.51 -4.68 8.04
CA GLU A 24 -18.60 -3.80 7.60
C GLU A 24 -19.35 -4.38 6.40
N LEU A 25 -18.62 -4.86 5.39
CA LEU A 25 -19.22 -5.48 4.21
C LEU A 25 -19.99 -6.76 4.58
N GLU A 26 -19.44 -7.61 5.44
CA GLU A 26 -20.12 -8.82 5.91
C GLU A 26 -21.41 -8.52 6.69
N ARG A 27 -21.46 -7.41 7.41
CA ARG A 27 -22.66 -6.97 8.13
C ARG A 27 -23.72 -6.34 7.22
N THR A 28 -23.30 -5.65 6.16
CA THR A 28 -24.18 -4.80 5.35
C THR A 28 -24.58 -5.42 4.02
N THR A 29 -23.87 -6.45 3.56
CA THR A 29 -24.15 -7.14 2.30
C THR A 29 -24.73 -8.52 2.58
N ASP A 30 -25.69 -8.93 1.74
CA ASP A 30 -26.23 -10.29 1.80
C ASP A 30 -25.10 -11.32 1.54
N PRO A 31 -24.88 -12.30 2.43
CA PRO A 31 -23.91 -13.37 2.21
C PRO A 31 -24.19 -14.19 0.95
N ALA A 32 -25.46 -14.35 0.56
CA ALA A 32 -25.88 -15.14 -0.59
C ALA A 32 -25.68 -14.43 -1.94
N LEU A 33 -25.44 -13.11 -1.92
CA LEU A 33 -25.20 -12.33 -3.13
C LEU A 33 -23.69 -12.11 -3.35
N PRO A 34 -23.22 -12.17 -4.62
CA PRO A 34 -21.84 -11.86 -4.94
C PRO A 34 -21.54 -10.38 -4.65
N CYS A 35 -20.43 -10.12 -3.97
CA CYS A 35 -19.98 -8.77 -3.63
C CYS A 35 -18.49 -8.65 -3.97
N SER A 36 -18.20 -8.07 -5.14
CA SER A 36 -16.83 -7.92 -5.64
C SER A 36 -15.90 -7.20 -4.65
N ALA A 37 -16.39 -6.18 -3.94
CA ALA A 37 -15.62 -5.47 -2.92
C ALA A 37 -15.24 -6.39 -1.74
N ARG A 38 -16.17 -7.24 -1.29
CA ARG A 38 -15.94 -8.20 -0.19
C ARG A 38 -14.93 -9.26 -0.60
N ASP A 39 -15.05 -9.79 -1.81
CA ASP A 39 -14.17 -10.85 -2.31
C ASP A 39 -12.74 -10.34 -2.51
N VAL A 40 -12.58 -9.12 -3.04
CA VAL A 40 -11.26 -8.47 -3.18
C VAL A 40 -10.64 -8.19 -1.81
N ALA A 41 -11.42 -7.62 -0.87
CA ALA A 41 -10.93 -7.31 0.47
C ALA A 41 -10.52 -8.57 1.26
N ARG A 42 -11.30 -9.66 1.16
CA ARG A 42 -10.96 -10.97 1.75
C ARG A 42 -9.69 -11.57 1.14
N THR A 43 -9.53 -11.50 -0.18
CA THR A 43 -8.33 -12.01 -0.88
C THR A 43 -7.07 -11.27 -0.44
N GLU A 44 -7.16 -9.94 -0.32
CA GLU A 44 -6.06 -9.12 0.18
C GLU A 44 -5.73 -9.48 1.64
N LEU A 45 -6.75 -9.67 2.49
CA LEU A 45 -6.56 -10.08 3.88
C LEU A 45 -5.92 -11.48 4.00
N ALA A 46 -6.34 -12.42 3.18
CA ALA A 46 -5.77 -13.77 3.12
C ALA A 46 -4.29 -13.72 2.70
N SER A 47 -3.98 -12.96 1.65
CA SER A 47 -2.60 -12.74 1.19
C SER A 47 -1.70 -12.17 2.30
N ARG A 48 -2.25 -11.25 3.12
CA ARG A 48 -1.54 -10.72 4.30
C ARG A 48 -1.28 -11.77 5.37
N ARG A 49 -2.25 -12.66 5.62
CA ARG A 49 -2.14 -13.73 6.63
C ARG A 49 -1.12 -14.79 6.22
N GLU A 50 -1.12 -15.20 4.96
CA GLU A 50 -0.16 -16.16 4.42
C GLU A 50 1.29 -15.66 4.50
N GLY A 51 1.47 -14.33 4.40
CA GLY A 51 2.79 -13.72 4.39
C GLY A 51 3.46 -13.85 3.02
N GLY A 52 4.45 -13.01 2.77
CA GLY A 52 5.06 -12.85 1.45
C GLY A 52 5.51 -11.42 1.23
N THR A 53 6.12 -11.13 0.08
CA THR A 53 6.56 -9.79 -0.29
C THR A 53 5.80 -9.28 -1.51
N VAL A 54 5.56 -7.98 -1.54
CA VAL A 54 5.01 -7.25 -2.68
C VAL A 54 5.96 -6.11 -3.03
N ASP A 55 6.00 -5.75 -4.30
CA ASP A 55 6.76 -4.60 -4.75
C ASP A 55 6.01 -3.31 -4.39
N TRP A 56 6.76 -2.36 -3.84
CA TRP A 56 6.31 -1.02 -3.52
C TRP A 56 7.11 0.00 -4.33
N VAL A 57 6.42 0.82 -5.11
CA VAL A 57 7.00 1.93 -5.86
C VAL A 57 6.88 3.20 -5.02
N CYS A 58 8.02 3.73 -4.61
CA CYS A 58 8.13 4.91 -3.76
C CYS A 58 8.74 6.07 -4.55
N ARG A 59 8.05 7.20 -4.62
CA ARG A 59 8.62 8.43 -5.18
C ARG A 59 9.37 9.17 -4.09
N VAL A 60 10.64 9.43 -4.33
CA VAL A 60 11.51 10.16 -3.41
C VAL A 60 12.05 11.42 -4.08
N ARG A 61 12.26 12.47 -3.29
CA ARG A 61 12.90 13.71 -3.75
C ARG A 61 13.98 14.14 -2.78
N THR A 62 15.03 14.76 -3.31
CA THR A 62 15.96 15.56 -2.51
C THR A 62 15.30 16.89 -2.12
N ARG A 63 15.61 17.42 -0.94
CA ARG A 63 15.02 18.69 -0.45
C ARG A 63 15.45 19.88 -1.35
N PRO A 64 14.63 20.95 -1.45
CA PRO A 64 14.94 22.08 -2.34
C PRO A 64 16.25 22.77 -1.97
N GLY A 65 17.15 22.91 -2.95
CA GLY A 65 18.49 23.49 -2.80
C GLY A 65 19.51 22.93 -3.81
N SER A 66 19.24 21.75 -4.39
CA SER A 66 20.17 21.02 -5.27
C SER A 66 19.63 20.69 -6.69
N GLY A 67 18.59 21.37 -7.17
CA GLY A 67 17.98 21.05 -8.47
C GLY A 67 17.11 19.79 -8.43
N GLY A 68 16.17 19.78 -7.47
CA GLY A 68 15.36 18.64 -7.01
C GLY A 68 15.04 17.58 -8.06
N ARG A 69 15.79 16.47 -8.00
CA ARG A 69 15.56 15.30 -8.85
C ARG A 69 14.65 14.34 -8.10
N SER A 70 13.48 14.08 -8.65
CA SER A 70 12.63 12.98 -8.18
C SER A 70 13.15 11.66 -8.73
N SER A 71 13.14 10.63 -7.91
CA SER A 71 13.51 9.26 -8.30
C SER A 71 12.43 8.29 -7.84
N LEU A 72 12.28 7.19 -8.57
CA LEU A 72 11.42 6.08 -8.19
C LEU A 72 12.28 4.98 -7.58
N LEU A 73 11.84 4.45 -6.45
CA LEU A 73 12.47 3.37 -5.71
C LEU A 73 11.47 2.21 -5.64
N THR A 74 11.83 1.06 -6.18
CA THR A 74 11.03 -0.17 -6.03
C THR A 74 11.60 -1.00 -4.89
N LEU A 75 10.75 -1.40 -3.94
CA LEU A 75 11.12 -2.24 -2.80
C LEU A 75 10.21 -3.44 -2.67
N ALA A 76 10.80 -4.64 -2.68
CA ALA A 76 10.11 -5.85 -2.26
C ALA A 76 10.02 -5.88 -0.73
N LEU A 77 8.83 -5.67 -0.18
CA LEU A 77 8.59 -5.60 1.27
C LEU A 77 7.48 -6.56 1.68
N PRO A 78 7.45 -7.02 2.94
CA PRO A 78 6.37 -7.87 3.42
C PRO A 78 5.00 -7.25 3.15
N ILE A 79 4.08 -8.03 2.58
CA ILE A 79 2.72 -7.59 2.24
C ILE A 79 1.92 -7.10 3.47
N ARG A 80 2.34 -7.51 4.67
CA ARG A 80 1.74 -7.10 5.93
C ARG A 80 2.08 -5.67 6.37
N LEU A 81 3.09 -5.05 5.75
CA LEU A 81 3.50 -3.71 6.14
C LEU A 81 2.42 -2.68 5.77
N SER A 82 2.10 -1.83 6.72
CA SER A 82 1.27 -0.65 6.55
C SER A 82 1.99 0.45 5.78
N GLU A 83 1.25 1.41 5.20
CA GLU A 83 1.84 2.55 4.48
C GLU A 83 2.95 3.28 5.28
N PRO A 84 2.79 3.59 6.60
CA PRO A 84 3.86 4.21 7.37
C PRO A 84 5.13 3.36 7.49
N GLU A 85 4.99 2.04 7.63
CA GLU A 85 6.13 1.11 7.71
C GLU A 85 6.85 1.02 6.36
N VAL A 86 6.10 0.96 5.27
CA VAL A 86 6.64 1.05 3.90
C VAL A 86 7.36 2.38 3.69
N ARG A 87 6.76 3.50 4.10
CA ARG A 87 7.38 4.83 3.99
C ARG A 87 8.66 4.93 4.81
N HIS A 88 8.71 4.31 5.99
CA HIS A 88 9.91 4.24 6.81
C HIS A 88 11.01 3.44 6.12
N ALA A 89 10.69 2.25 5.60
CA ALA A 89 11.62 1.41 4.84
C ALA A 89 12.12 2.13 3.57
N ALA A 90 11.22 2.78 2.84
CA ALA A 90 11.54 3.61 1.67
C ALA A 90 12.47 4.76 2.02
N LEU A 91 12.23 5.45 3.14
CA LEU A 91 13.07 6.55 3.60
C LEU A 91 14.47 6.06 4.02
N ALA A 92 14.55 4.95 4.76
CA ALA A 92 15.83 4.35 5.14
C ALA A 92 16.66 3.99 3.89
N ARG A 93 16.05 3.31 2.92
CA ARG A 93 16.72 2.95 1.67
C ARG A 93 17.07 4.16 0.80
N ALA A 94 16.20 5.16 0.74
CA ALA A 94 16.49 6.40 0.02
C ALA A 94 17.68 7.15 0.63
N ARG A 95 17.81 7.15 1.95
CA ARG A 95 18.94 7.78 2.64
C ARG A 95 20.27 7.10 2.34
N GLU A 96 20.27 5.78 2.21
CA GLU A 96 21.46 5.01 1.79
C GLU A 96 21.91 5.37 0.37
N LEU A 97 20.96 5.59 -0.55
CA LEU A 97 21.25 5.82 -1.96
C LEU A 97 21.54 7.28 -2.32
N PHE A 98 20.85 8.22 -1.65
CA PHE A 98 20.81 9.62 -2.05
C PHE A 98 21.27 10.58 -0.94
N GLY A 99 21.66 10.05 0.23
CA GLY A 99 22.07 10.83 1.39
C GLY A 99 20.91 11.25 2.30
N SER A 100 21.23 11.94 3.40
CA SER A 100 20.27 12.20 4.48
C SER A 100 19.13 13.16 4.13
N ASP A 101 19.31 14.01 3.11
CA ASP A 101 18.38 15.10 2.77
C ASP A 101 17.37 14.69 1.69
N VAL A 102 16.65 13.60 1.98
CA VAL A 102 15.59 13.06 1.13
C VAL A 102 14.28 12.90 1.87
N VAL A 103 13.18 13.01 1.12
CA VAL A 103 11.83 12.74 1.61
C VAL A 103 11.11 11.81 0.64
N VAL A 104 10.21 11.00 1.19
CA VAL A 104 9.31 10.14 0.42
C VAL A 104 8.02 10.91 0.17
N ASP A 105 7.71 11.19 -1.09
CA ASP A 105 6.51 11.94 -1.48
C ASP A 105 5.28 11.04 -1.54
N SER A 106 5.42 9.87 -2.17
CA SER A 106 4.34 8.90 -2.30
C SER A 106 4.86 7.47 -2.24
N VAL A 107 4.02 6.56 -1.76
CA VAL A 107 4.24 5.11 -1.80
C VAL A 107 3.03 4.45 -2.44
N GLN A 108 3.28 3.53 -3.36
CA GLN A 108 2.25 2.86 -4.15
C GLN A 108 2.67 1.41 -4.36
N PHE A 109 1.72 0.52 -4.67
CA PHE A 109 2.07 -0.83 -5.10
C PHE A 109 2.72 -0.79 -6.47
N GLY A 110 3.75 -1.62 -6.65
CA GLY A 110 4.26 -2.03 -7.94
C GLY A 110 3.21 -2.86 -8.68
N ASN A 111 3.23 -2.75 -9.99
CA ASN A 111 2.37 -3.51 -10.90
C ASN A 111 3.05 -4.83 -11.26
#